data_AF-A0A6J7DWG5-F1
#
_entry.id   AF-A0A6J7DWG5-F1
#
_cell.length_a   1.000
_cell.length_b   1.000
_cell.length_c   1.000
_cell.angle_alpha   90.00
_cell.angle_beta   90.00
_cell.angle_gamma   90.00
#
_symmetry.space_group_name_H-M   'P 1'
#
loop_
_entity.id
_entity.type
_entity.pdbx_description
1 polymer ?
#
loop_
_entity_poly.entity_id
_entity_poly.type
_entity_poly.pdbx_seq_one_letter_code
_entity_poly.pdbx_strand_id
1 'polypeptide(L)'
;MKTKLVSLTSSLLIAVMSFAGLNLIEGSSASALGTSTLPMNGTLNQGQSLVSPNGQYSAILQSDSNFVVYGPQGSTWSSGTMNKGAQTLALQGGDGNLVLYRPGGVPVWATGTSSLSPVRLVMQDDGNLVIYNTTQALWSIFTGKVPLQPVIYGVNQPIVSYGGQYQAILQSDGNFVVYRMTNGYTPMWSAGTAGKGANALVVQGDGNVVLYRPGGIAVWSTRTFASSVVNLAMQVDGNLVLYQGSRALWSTGTDIAYEVLQLAISQIGYTTNPSSTDCNVFTWSLGRGSTWGCASQTSAEAWCSDFANWVWKNAGAGYKGLTAYSYSFVTWGQQHGTFKAGPTNNPQPGDAVVWATGPSDSAHIGTVMAVRNDGWIKVISGNDGNGQVGGQNNWFNPATSSIHGDPIIGYTSPLAYAVAASRGGAPIYTPPVSQAQIDAQRPWTPR
;
A
#
# COMPACT_ATOMS: atom_id res chain seq x y z
N MET A 1 71.38 30.86 6.52
CA MET A 1 70.72 31.66 7.57
C MET A 1 69.44 32.25 7.00
N LYS A 2 68.32 32.11 7.74
CA LYS A 2 67.20 33.08 7.86
C LYS A 2 66.34 33.37 6.61
N THR A 3 65.13 32.78 6.50
CA THR A 3 63.75 33.31 6.81
C THR A 3 63.01 33.78 5.54
N LYS A 4 61.83 33.21 5.20
CA LYS A 4 60.44 33.74 5.36
C LYS A 4 60.21 35.10 4.66
N LEU A 5 59.14 35.43 3.93
CA LEU A 5 57.74 34.99 3.91
C LEU A 5 57.03 35.53 2.63
N VAL A 6 56.16 34.70 2.03
CA VAL A 6 54.82 34.91 1.40
C VAL A 6 54.45 36.24 0.70
N SER A 7 53.89 36.13 -0.52
CA SER A 7 52.86 37.04 -1.08
C SER A 7 51.75 36.24 -1.79
N LEU A 8 50.49 36.63 -1.53
CA LEU A 8 49.24 36.10 -2.11
C LEU A 8 49.03 36.54 -3.57
N THR A 9 48.19 35.79 -4.31
CA THR A 9 47.04 36.20 -5.18
C THR A 9 46.78 35.10 -6.22
N SER A 10 45.63 34.40 -6.16
CA SER A 10 44.33 34.65 -6.81
C SER A 10 44.23 34.31 -8.31
N SER A 11 43.17 33.53 -8.61
CA SER A 11 42.35 33.51 -9.84
C SER A 11 42.68 32.55 -10.99
N LEU A 12 41.88 31.48 -11.04
CA LEU A 12 40.99 31.04 -12.13
C LEU A 12 41.45 31.23 -13.60
N LEU A 13 41.55 30.12 -14.35
CA LEU A 13 41.46 30.13 -15.83
C LEU A 13 40.66 28.94 -16.36
N ILE A 14 39.78 29.23 -17.32
CA ILE A 14 38.93 28.32 -18.09
C ILE A 14 39.55 28.15 -19.50
N ALA A 15 39.58 26.89 -19.98
CA ALA A 15 39.60 26.40 -21.38
C ALA A 15 40.84 26.71 -22.26
N VAL A 16 41.23 25.97 -23.33
CA VAL A 16 40.60 25.00 -24.25
C VAL A 16 41.68 23.99 -24.74
N MET A 17 41.21 22.81 -25.14
CA MET A 17 41.79 21.66 -25.86
C MET A 17 43.06 21.84 -26.74
N SER A 18 43.85 20.77 -26.80
CA SER A 18 44.53 20.30 -28.02
C SER A 18 44.64 18.76 -27.99
N PHE A 19 44.04 18.11 -28.99
CA PHE A 19 44.13 16.67 -29.25
C PHE A 19 45.42 16.35 -30.04
N ALA A 20 46.11 15.26 -29.68
CA ALA A 20 46.69 14.33 -30.66
C ALA A 20 47.19 13.03 -30.00
N GLY A 21 46.53 11.93 -30.36
CA GLY A 21 47.17 10.63 -30.59
C GLY A 21 47.36 9.71 -29.39
N LEU A 22 46.39 8.84 -29.12
CA LEU A 22 46.71 7.52 -28.56
C LEU A 22 45.76 6.45 -29.12
N ASN A 23 46.37 5.31 -29.46
CA ASN A 23 45.84 4.21 -30.24
C ASN A 23 44.58 3.58 -29.67
N LEU A 24 43.66 3.23 -30.59
CA LEU A 24 42.54 2.33 -30.35
C LEU A 24 43.08 0.93 -30.01
N ILE A 25 42.81 0.49 -28.78
CA ILE A 25 42.63 -0.93 -28.46
C ILE A 25 41.29 -1.02 -27.76
N GLU A 26 40.32 -1.62 -28.45
CA GLU A 26 39.02 -1.97 -27.86
C GLU A 26 39.23 -2.99 -26.74
N GLY A 27 38.76 -2.64 -25.55
CA GLY A 27 38.73 -3.50 -24.36
C GLY A 27 37.67 -2.96 -23.42
N SER A 28 36.45 -3.45 -23.58
CA SER A 28 35.24 -3.10 -22.86
C SER A 28 35.32 -3.38 -21.35
N SER A 29 34.71 -2.51 -20.55
CA SER A 29 33.95 -2.85 -19.33
C SER A 29 33.12 -1.63 -18.90
N ALA A 30 31.98 -1.41 -19.55
CA ALA A 30 30.85 -0.80 -18.87
C ALA A 30 30.36 -1.83 -17.84
N SER A 31 30.35 -1.50 -16.56
CA SER A 31 29.79 -2.35 -15.50
C SER A 31 28.34 -2.68 -15.88
N ALA A 32 28.06 -3.95 -16.16
CA ALA A 32 26.71 -4.42 -16.46
C ALA A 32 25.77 -4.04 -15.32
N LEU A 33 24.63 -3.42 -15.65
CA LEU A 33 23.50 -3.32 -14.73
C LEU A 33 23.23 -4.73 -14.19
N GLY A 34 23.30 -4.91 -12.87
CA GLY A 34 23.07 -6.21 -12.24
C GLY A 34 21.72 -6.78 -12.67
N THR A 35 21.65 -8.08 -12.97
CA THR A 35 20.39 -8.74 -13.32
C THR A 35 19.43 -8.72 -12.15
N SER A 36 18.12 -8.66 -12.39
CA SER A 36 17.12 -8.71 -11.30
C SER A 36 16.91 -10.11 -10.71
N THR A 37 17.49 -11.15 -11.31
CA THR A 37 17.19 -12.55 -10.99
C THR A 37 18.47 -13.37 -10.80
N LEU A 38 18.57 -14.10 -9.70
CA LEU A 38 19.54 -15.18 -9.51
C LEU A 38 18.84 -16.52 -9.79
N PRO A 39 19.24 -17.25 -10.85
CA PRO A 39 18.66 -18.55 -11.15
C PRO A 39 19.10 -19.61 -10.14
N MET A 40 18.42 -20.75 -10.16
CA MET A 40 18.85 -21.96 -9.45
C MET A 40 20.30 -22.32 -9.77
N ASN A 41 21.05 -22.76 -8.76
CA ASN A 41 22.50 -22.97 -8.80
C ASN A 41 23.33 -21.71 -9.07
N GLY A 42 22.69 -20.53 -9.14
CA GLY A 42 23.36 -19.25 -9.25
C GLY A 42 24.00 -18.84 -7.93
N THR A 43 25.09 -18.08 -8.04
CA THR A 43 25.82 -17.51 -6.91
C THR A 43 26.03 -16.01 -7.06
N LEU A 44 26.05 -15.29 -5.94
CA LEU A 44 26.59 -13.93 -5.83
C LEU A 44 27.78 -13.95 -4.89
N ASN A 45 28.93 -13.47 -5.36
CA ASN A 45 30.10 -13.22 -4.54
C ASN A 45 30.06 -11.79 -3.98
N GLN A 46 30.93 -11.52 -3.00
CA GLN A 46 31.09 -10.18 -2.46
C GLN A 46 31.29 -9.12 -3.56
N GLY A 47 30.61 -7.99 -3.42
CA GLY A 47 30.56 -6.90 -4.40
C GLY A 47 29.53 -7.09 -5.51
N GLN A 48 28.97 -8.29 -5.70
CA GLN A 48 27.94 -8.54 -6.70
C GLN A 48 26.53 -8.25 -6.15
N SER A 49 25.64 -7.82 -7.04
CA SER A 49 24.28 -7.44 -6.68
C SER A 49 23.24 -7.89 -7.71
N LEU A 50 22.01 -8.01 -7.23
CA LEU A 50 20.81 -7.95 -8.07
C LEU A 50 20.25 -6.53 -8.05
N VAL A 51 19.72 -6.06 -9.17
CA VAL A 51 19.09 -4.74 -9.29
C VAL A 51 17.67 -4.89 -9.80
N SER A 52 16.71 -4.19 -9.20
CA SER A 52 15.32 -4.22 -9.66
C SER A 52 15.21 -3.65 -11.10
N PRO A 53 14.26 -4.11 -11.91
CA PRO A 53 14.05 -3.59 -13.27
C PRO A 53 13.93 -2.05 -13.38
N ASN A 54 13.34 -1.40 -12.38
CA ASN A 54 13.20 0.05 -12.30
C ASN A 54 14.48 0.77 -11.79
N GLY A 55 15.51 0.03 -11.40
CA GLY A 55 16.79 0.55 -10.90
C GLY A 55 16.76 1.14 -9.49
N GLN A 56 15.61 1.16 -8.81
CA GLN A 56 15.43 1.82 -7.51
C GLN A 56 15.90 0.98 -6.32
N TYR A 57 15.99 -0.34 -6.49
CA TYR A 57 16.32 -1.28 -5.42
C TYR A 57 17.45 -2.21 -5.82
N SER A 58 18.26 -2.61 -4.85
CA SER A 58 19.34 -3.58 -5.08
C SER A 58 19.53 -4.50 -3.88
N ALA A 59 19.93 -5.74 -4.14
CA ALA A 59 20.34 -6.71 -3.14
C ALA A 59 21.81 -7.07 -3.35
N ILE A 60 22.67 -6.73 -2.39
CA ILE A 60 24.14 -6.82 -2.54
C ILE A 60 24.75 -7.64 -1.41
N LEU A 61 25.70 -8.54 -1.76
CA LEU A 61 26.59 -9.15 -0.78
C LEU A 61 27.80 -8.24 -0.59
N GLN A 62 27.88 -7.59 0.57
CA GLN A 62 28.90 -6.59 0.87
C GLN A 62 30.23 -7.22 1.31
N SER A 63 31.31 -6.43 1.25
CA SER A 63 32.67 -6.85 1.64
C SER A 63 32.80 -7.15 3.14
N ASP A 64 31.91 -6.59 3.97
CA ASP A 64 31.81 -6.85 5.40
C ASP A 64 31.09 -8.18 5.73
N SER A 65 30.80 -9.00 4.71
CA SER A 65 30.05 -10.28 4.81
C SER A 65 28.55 -10.16 5.07
N ASN A 66 27.96 -8.98 4.93
CA ASN A 66 26.53 -8.78 5.08
C ASN A 66 25.80 -8.83 3.74
N PHE A 67 24.65 -9.52 3.66
CA PHE A 67 23.77 -9.45 2.50
C PHE A 67 22.65 -8.46 2.80
N VAL A 68 22.56 -7.40 2.00
CA VAL A 68 21.74 -6.22 2.31
C VAL A 68 20.89 -5.84 1.11
N VAL A 69 19.63 -5.49 1.38
CA VAL A 69 18.73 -4.88 0.39
C VAL A 69 18.68 -3.38 0.63
N TYR A 70 18.84 -2.60 -0.43
CA TYR A 70 18.76 -1.15 -0.45
C TYR A 70 17.58 -0.68 -1.31
N GLY A 71 16.97 0.42 -0.89
CA GLY A 71 16.04 1.22 -1.69
C GLY A 71 16.43 2.69 -1.70
N PRO A 72 15.54 3.58 -2.22
CA PRO A 72 15.85 5.01 -2.38
C PRO A 72 16.20 5.75 -1.08
N GLN A 73 15.73 5.24 0.06
CA GLN A 73 15.92 5.85 1.39
C GLN A 73 17.02 5.16 2.22
N GLY A 74 17.77 4.21 1.64
CA GLY A 74 18.84 3.47 2.32
C GLY A 74 18.53 1.98 2.48
N SER A 75 19.18 1.33 3.45
CA SER A 75 19.05 -0.12 3.68
C SER A 75 17.66 -0.47 4.21
N THR A 76 16.97 -1.40 3.56
CA THR A 76 15.62 -1.86 3.94
C THR A 76 15.62 -3.19 4.66
N TRP A 77 16.61 -4.05 4.41
CA TRP A 77 16.75 -5.36 5.05
C TRP A 77 18.21 -5.83 5.06
N SER A 78 18.59 -6.65 6.05
CA SER A 78 19.91 -7.27 6.15
C SER A 78 19.84 -8.70 6.71
N SER A 79 20.73 -9.58 6.25
CA SER A 79 20.90 -10.95 6.78
C SER A 79 21.48 -11.02 8.19
N GLY A 80 22.01 -9.91 8.73
CA GLY A 80 22.66 -9.90 10.05
C GLY A 80 23.94 -10.73 10.10
N THR A 81 24.68 -10.80 8.98
CA THR A 81 25.90 -11.59 8.83
C THR A 81 27.18 -10.76 8.76
N MET A 82 27.11 -9.47 9.08
CA MET A 82 28.27 -8.60 9.20
C MET A 82 29.36 -9.25 10.08
N ASN A 83 30.59 -9.24 9.58
CA ASN A 83 31.78 -9.85 10.19
C ASN A 83 31.68 -11.36 10.45
N LYS A 84 30.72 -12.07 9.84
CA LYS A 84 30.60 -13.53 9.94
C LYS A 84 31.36 -14.29 8.86
N GLY A 85 32.10 -13.60 7.98
CA GLY A 85 33.00 -14.21 6.98
C GLY A 85 32.32 -14.79 5.74
N ALA A 86 31.05 -14.47 5.50
CA ALA A 86 30.34 -14.86 4.29
C ALA A 86 30.97 -14.22 3.04
N GLN A 87 31.32 -15.04 2.04
CA GLN A 87 31.88 -14.61 0.77
C GLN A 87 30.99 -14.90 -0.44
N THR A 88 30.08 -15.86 -0.30
CA THR A 88 29.20 -16.29 -1.41
C THR A 88 27.78 -16.51 -0.90
N LEU A 89 26.81 -15.94 -1.60
CA LEU A 89 25.40 -16.28 -1.52
C LEU A 89 25.08 -17.28 -2.64
N ALA A 90 24.42 -18.39 -2.34
CA ALA A 90 24.08 -19.40 -3.33
C ALA A 90 22.60 -19.79 -3.23
N LEU A 91 21.91 -19.84 -4.37
CA LEU A 91 20.57 -20.42 -4.47
C LEU A 91 20.70 -21.89 -4.87
N GLN A 92 20.47 -22.79 -3.92
CA GLN A 92 20.79 -24.20 -4.07
C GLN A 92 19.80 -24.92 -5.00
N GLY A 93 20.32 -25.83 -5.84
CA GLY A 93 19.50 -26.65 -6.71
C GLY A 93 18.88 -27.89 -6.07
N GLY A 94 19.32 -28.31 -4.88
CA GLY A 94 18.77 -29.51 -4.24
C GLY A 94 17.42 -29.26 -3.58
N ASP A 95 17.36 -28.22 -2.75
CA ASP A 95 16.25 -27.89 -1.88
C ASP A 95 15.71 -26.46 -2.09
N GLY A 96 16.29 -25.68 -3.01
CA GLY A 96 15.87 -24.31 -3.23
C GLY A 96 16.10 -23.38 -2.02
N ASN A 97 17.07 -23.72 -1.17
CA ASN A 97 17.49 -22.88 -0.06
C ASN A 97 18.45 -21.79 -0.54
N LEU A 98 18.30 -20.58 -0.01
CA LEU A 98 19.24 -19.48 -0.26
C LEU A 98 20.18 -19.38 0.94
N VAL A 99 21.47 -19.58 0.71
CA VAL A 99 22.46 -19.79 1.78
C VAL A 99 23.66 -18.87 1.60
N LEU A 100 24.12 -18.27 2.69
CA LEU A 100 25.38 -17.54 2.78
C LEU A 100 26.49 -18.46 3.29
N TYR A 101 27.63 -18.46 2.61
CA TYR A 101 28.76 -19.34 2.85
C TYR A 101 30.05 -18.60 3.14
N ARG A 102 30.83 -19.12 4.09
CA ARG A 102 32.27 -18.86 4.24
C ARG A 102 33.09 -19.65 3.20
N PRO A 103 34.39 -19.32 3.04
CA PRO A 103 35.35 -20.20 2.38
C PRO A 103 35.22 -21.65 2.85
N GLY A 104 35.35 -22.60 1.92
CA GLY A 104 35.22 -24.03 2.22
C GLY A 104 33.78 -24.53 2.38
N GLY A 105 32.77 -23.71 2.07
CA GLY A 105 31.37 -24.14 2.03
C GLY A 105 30.67 -24.21 3.38
N VAL A 106 31.17 -23.50 4.40
CA VAL A 106 30.55 -23.47 5.73
C VAL A 106 29.39 -22.47 5.75
N PRO A 107 28.13 -22.90 5.99
CA PRO A 107 26.98 -22.01 5.97
C PRO A 107 26.94 -21.12 7.23
N VAL A 108 26.56 -19.85 7.07
CA VAL A 108 26.44 -18.88 8.18
C VAL A 108 25.04 -18.26 8.31
N TRP A 109 24.22 -18.39 7.28
CA TRP A 109 22.81 -17.98 7.28
C TRP A 109 22.08 -18.70 6.14
N ALA A 110 20.79 -18.98 6.31
CA ALA A 110 19.95 -19.58 5.29
C ALA A 110 18.48 -19.12 5.44
N THR A 111 17.73 -19.15 4.34
CA THR A 111 16.27 -18.87 4.35
C THR A 111 15.44 -20.01 4.96
N GLY A 112 16.00 -21.22 5.01
CA GLY A 112 15.27 -22.40 5.51
C GLY A 112 14.15 -22.85 4.56
N THR A 113 14.24 -22.47 3.28
CA THR A 113 13.31 -22.91 2.23
C THR A 113 13.66 -24.32 1.76
N SER A 114 12.63 -25.08 1.35
CA SER A 114 12.76 -26.45 0.85
C SER A 114 11.75 -26.66 -0.30
N SER A 115 12.23 -26.98 -1.50
CA SER A 115 11.44 -27.21 -2.72
C SER A 115 12.16 -28.18 -3.65
N LEU A 116 11.43 -29.17 -4.17
CA LEU A 116 11.92 -30.12 -5.19
C LEU A 116 11.77 -29.60 -6.63
N SER A 117 11.13 -28.44 -6.82
CA SER A 117 10.96 -27.79 -8.12
C SER A 117 12.01 -26.68 -8.32
N PRO A 118 12.38 -26.35 -9.57
CA PRO A 118 13.32 -25.28 -9.85
C PRO A 118 12.92 -23.96 -9.20
N VAL A 119 13.91 -23.28 -8.61
CA VAL A 119 13.71 -22.01 -7.91
C VAL A 119 14.49 -20.85 -8.55
N ARG A 120 14.06 -19.63 -8.26
CA ARG A 120 14.80 -18.39 -8.60
C ARG A 120 14.62 -17.35 -7.49
N LEU A 121 15.63 -16.53 -7.27
CA LEU A 121 15.57 -15.36 -6.39
C LEU A 121 15.38 -14.12 -7.27
N VAL A 122 14.43 -13.24 -6.94
CA VAL A 122 14.08 -12.07 -7.75
C VAL A 122 14.05 -10.82 -6.89
N MET A 123 14.80 -9.80 -7.30
CA MET A 123 14.74 -8.43 -6.79
C MET A 123 13.65 -7.66 -7.57
N GLN A 124 12.62 -7.21 -6.87
CA GLN A 124 11.43 -6.61 -7.47
C GLN A 124 11.42 -5.07 -7.35
N ASP A 125 10.60 -4.44 -8.19
CA ASP A 125 10.46 -2.98 -8.29
C ASP A 125 9.78 -2.32 -7.08
N ASP A 126 9.17 -3.11 -6.20
CA ASP A 126 8.57 -2.70 -4.93
C ASP A 126 9.55 -2.81 -3.74
N GLY A 127 10.79 -3.20 -4.00
CA GLY A 127 11.81 -3.42 -2.98
C GLY A 127 11.76 -4.79 -2.32
N ASN A 128 10.88 -5.70 -2.75
CA ASN A 128 10.81 -7.06 -2.23
C ASN A 128 11.85 -7.96 -2.90
N LEU A 129 12.47 -8.84 -2.11
CA LEU A 129 13.39 -9.88 -2.58
C LEU A 129 12.75 -11.24 -2.27
N VAL A 130 12.45 -12.02 -3.32
CA VAL A 130 11.57 -13.20 -3.22
C VAL A 130 12.20 -14.43 -3.85
N ILE A 131 12.13 -15.57 -3.16
CA ILE A 131 12.39 -16.89 -3.73
C ILE A 131 11.09 -17.44 -4.29
N TYR A 132 11.08 -17.75 -5.58
CA TYR A 132 9.99 -18.45 -6.25
C TYR A 132 10.41 -19.86 -6.62
N ASN A 133 9.50 -20.82 -6.61
CA ASN A 133 9.57 -21.98 -7.49
C ASN A 133 8.78 -21.73 -8.80
N THR A 134 8.46 -22.78 -9.54
CA THR A 134 7.67 -22.69 -10.79
C THR A 134 6.21 -22.30 -10.58
N THR A 135 5.67 -22.43 -9.36
CA THR A 135 4.25 -22.22 -9.05
C THR A 135 3.98 -21.15 -8.01
N GLN A 136 4.94 -20.83 -7.12
CA GLN A 136 4.71 -19.99 -5.94
C GLN A 136 5.95 -19.33 -5.35
N ALA A 137 5.73 -18.31 -4.50
CA ALA A 137 6.75 -17.80 -3.60
C ALA A 137 6.98 -18.78 -2.43
N LEU A 138 8.23 -18.99 -2.06
CA LEU A 138 8.64 -19.85 -0.94
C LEU A 138 9.15 -19.03 0.25
N TRP A 139 9.66 -17.83 -0.02
CA TRP A 139 10.18 -16.91 0.99
C TRP A 139 10.28 -15.49 0.43
N SER A 140 10.12 -14.49 1.29
CA SER A 140 10.45 -13.10 0.95
C SER A 140 11.06 -12.34 2.13
N ILE A 141 11.78 -11.25 1.86
CA ILE A 141 12.24 -10.34 2.94
C ILE A 141 11.08 -9.66 3.68
N PHE A 142 9.90 -9.53 3.04
CA PHE A 142 8.73 -8.90 3.66
C PHE A 142 7.97 -9.84 4.59
N THR A 143 7.94 -11.15 4.29
CA THR A 143 7.08 -12.11 4.98
C THR A 143 7.79 -13.30 5.59
N GLY A 144 9.08 -13.49 5.33
CA GLY A 144 9.79 -14.72 5.70
C GLY A 144 9.29 -15.92 4.89
N LYS A 145 9.37 -17.13 5.48
CA LYS A 145 9.02 -18.40 4.83
C LYS A 145 7.51 -18.50 4.55
N VAL A 146 7.15 -18.84 3.31
CA VAL A 146 5.76 -19.00 2.85
C VAL A 146 5.35 -20.48 2.98
N PRO A 147 4.30 -20.82 3.76
CA PRO A 147 3.84 -22.21 3.91
C PRO A 147 3.18 -22.77 2.65
N LEU A 148 3.34 -24.08 2.40
CA LEU A 148 2.83 -24.82 1.22
C LEU A 148 1.38 -25.36 1.41
N GLN A 149 0.60 -24.79 2.34
CA GLN A 149 -0.74 -25.24 2.75
C GLN A 149 -1.67 -24.02 2.90
N PRO A 150 -3.01 -24.16 2.91
CA PRO A 150 -3.86 -23.04 3.29
C PRO A 150 -3.41 -22.51 4.65
N VAL A 151 -3.05 -21.23 4.69
CA VAL A 151 -2.58 -20.61 5.92
C VAL A 151 -3.80 -20.24 6.74
N ILE A 152 -3.92 -20.83 7.93
CA ILE A 152 -5.04 -20.57 8.85
C ILE A 152 -4.53 -19.70 9.98
N TYR A 153 -5.12 -18.51 10.12
CA TYR A 153 -4.94 -17.65 11.28
C TYR A 153 -6.18 -17.76 12.17
N GLY A 154 -5.96 -18.27 13.38
CA GLY A 154 -7.00 -18.36 14.40
C GLY A 154 -7.24 -17.02 15.10
N VAL A 155 -8.22 -17.01 16.00
CA VAL A 155 -8.45 -15.88 16.90
C VAL A 155 -7.17 -15.55 17.67
N ASN A 156 -6.86 -14.26 17.76
CA ASN A 156 -5.67 -13.70 18.41
C ASN A 156 -4.32 -14.14 17.82
N GLN A 157 -4.30 -14.64 16.58
CA GLN A 157 -3.07 -14.92 15.83
C GLN A 157 -2.81 -13.76 14.83
N PRO A 158 -1.87 -12.85 15.13
CA PRO A 158 -1.65 -11.68 14.28
C PRO A 158 -0.76 -11.95 13.05
N ILE A 159 -1.02 -11.22 11.98
CA ILE A 159 -0.10 -10.99 10.86
C ILE A 159 0.53 -9.62 11.10
N VAL A 160 1.84 -9.56 11.29
CA VAL A 160 2.54 -8.35 11.75
C VAL A 160 3.46 -7.84 10.65
N SER A 161 3.52 -6.53 10.46
CA SER A 161 4.48 -5.90 9.55
C SER A 161 5.92 -6.06 10.07
N TYR A 162 6.89 -5.97 9.18
CA TYR A 162 8.29 -5.81 9.61
C TYR A 162 8.42 -4.60 10.55
N GLY A 163 9.15 -4.76 11.66
CA GLY A 163 9.28 -3.74 12.70
C GLY A 163 8.07 -3.57 13.64
N GLY A 164 6.97 -4.32 13.47
CA GLY A 164 5.88 -4.38 14.45
C GLY A 164 4.95 -3.17 14.50
N GLN A 165 5.04 -2.26 13.53
CA GLN A 165 4.26 -1.01 13.52
C GLN A 165 2.80 -1.20 13.11
N TYR A 166 2.50 -2.28 12.39
CA TYR A 166 1.16 -2.62 11.94
C TYR A 166 0.84 -4.10 12.15
N GLN A 167 -0.44 -4.38 12.36
CA GLN A 167 -0.93 -5.72 12.64
C GLN A 167 -2.31 -5.94 12.03
N ALA A 168 -2.51 -7.06 11.34
CA ALA A 168 -3.83 -7.60 11.04
C ALA A 168 -4.15 -8.76 11.99
N ILE A 169 -5.35 -8.78 12.59
CA ILE A 169 -5.70 -9.78 13.61
C ILE A 169 -7.18 -10.13 13.56
N LEU A 170 -7.48 -11.43 13.68
CA LEU A 170 -8.84 -11.91 13.94
C LEU A 170 -9.09 -11.85 15.45
N GLN A 171 -9.96 -10.95 15.87
CA GLN A 171 -10.28 -10.67 17.26
C GLN A 171 -11.31 -11.66 17.82
N SER A 172 -11.42 -11.70 19.15
CA SER A 172 -12.36 -12.59 19.87
C SER A 172 -13.83 -12.30 19.61
N ASP A 173 -14.18 -11.10 19.17
CA ASP A 173 -15.54 -10.74 18.75
C ASP A 173 -15.88 -11.25 17.33
N GLY A 174 -14.92 -11.92 16.68
CA GLY A 174 -15.03 -12.43 15.31
C GLY A 174 -14.75 -11.40 14.23
N ASN A 175 -14.22 -10.22 14.59
CA ASN A 175 -13.84 -9.21 13.62
C ASN A 175 -12.38 -9.38 13.17
N PHE A 176 -12.13 -9.24 11.86
CA PHE A 176 -10.76 -9.14 11.35
C PHE A 176 -10.41 -7.68 11.10
N VAL A 177 -9.35 -7.20 11.74
CA VAL A 177 -9.03 -5.76 11.83
C VAL A 177 -7.54 -5.52 11.57
N VAL A 178 -7.24 -4.48 10.80
CA VAL A 178 -5.88 -3.93 10.63
C VAL A 178 -5.69 -2.76 11.58
N TYR A 179 -4.61 -2.79 12.35
CA TYR A 179 -4.23 -1.80 13.34
C TYR A 179 -2.89 -1.15 13.00
N ARG A 180 -2.77 0.14 13.30
CA ARG A 180 -1.49 0.80 13.56
C ARG A 180 -1.19 0.69 15.06
N MET A 181 0.08 0.44 15.38
CA MET A 181 0.56 0.14 16.73
C MET A 181 1.46 1.24 17.34
N THR A 182 1.86 2.25 16.56
CA THR A 182 2.90 3.24 16.93
C THR A 182 2.58 4.03 18.21
N ASN A 183 1.31 4.22 18.57
CA ASN A 183 0.86 4.94 19.78
C ASN A 183 -0.34 4.23 20.45
N GLY A 184 -0.30 2.90 20.50
CA GLY A 184 -1.44 2.06 20.87
C GLY A 184 -2.25 1.59 19.65
N TYR A 185 -3.34 0.86 19.90
CA TYR A 185 -4.14 0.20 18.86
C TYR A 185 -5.08 1.18 18.17
N THR A 186 -4.68 1.72 17.02
CA THR A 186 -5.55 2.55 16.18
C THR A 186 -6.12 1.70 15.04
N PRO A 187 -7.44 1.40 15.00
CA PRO A 187 -8.03 0.62 13.93
C PRO A 187 -8.00 1.43 12.62
N MET A 188 -7.47 0.82 11.56
CA MET A 188 -7.36 1.42 10.23
C MET A 188 -8.38 0.84 9.25
N TRP A 189 -8.68 -0.46 9.37
CA TRP A 189 -9.61 -1.16 8.49
C TRP A 189 -10.23 -2.36 9.21
N SER A 190 -11.46 -2.71 8.84
CA SER A 190 -12.16 -3.88 9.36
C SER A 190 -12.95 -4.62 8.27
N ALA A 191 -12.98 -5.95 8.38
CA ALA A 191 -13.83 -6.81 7.55
C ALA A 191 -15.33 -6.69 7.89
N GLY A 192 -15.69 -6.02 9.00
CA GLY A 192 -17.08 -5.88 9.45
C GLY A 192 -17.71 -7.21 9.85
N THR A 193 -16.95 -8.09 10.50
CA THR A 193 -17.40 -9.44 10.92
C THR A 193 -17.60 -9.59 12.42
N ALA A 194 -17.53 -8.49 13.18
CA ALA A 194 -17.88 -8.46 14.60
C ALA A 194 -19.28 -9.05 14.83
N GLY A 195 -19.39 -9.96 15.81
CA GLY A 195 -20.64 -10.64 16.15
C GLY A 195 -21.12 -11.68 15.12
N LYS A 196 -20.41 -11.89 14.01
CA LYS A 196 -20.74 -12.91 13.01
C LYS A 196 -20.15 -14.30 13.33
N GLY A 197 -19.35 -14.38 14.39
CA GLY A 197 -18.79 -15.62 14.92
C GLY A 197 -17.59 -16.17 14.14
N ALA A 198 -16.91 -15.33 13.34
CA ALA A 198 -15.72 -15.77 12.64
C ALA A 198 -14.63 -16.20 13.64
N ASN A 199 -13.98 -17.34 13.39
CA ASN A 199 -12.93 -17.88 14.25
C ASN A 199 -11.70 -18.38 13.47
N ALA A 200 -11.75 -18.33 12.14
CA ALA A 200 -10.62 -18.65 11.28
C ALA A 200 -10.57 -17.71 10.07
N LEU A 201 -9.41 -17.11 9.83
CA LEU A 201 -9.04 -16.52 8.55
C LEU A 201 -8.24 -17.56 7.77
N VAL A 202 -8.68 -17.90 6.56
CA VAL A 202 -8.05 -18.93 5.73
C VAL A 202 -7.59 -18.31 4.43
N VAL A 203 -6.28 -18.34 4.18
CA VAL A 203 -5.70 -18.08 2.86
C VAL A 203 -5.78 -19.39 2.08
N GLN A 204 -6.70 -19.46 1.14
CA GLN A 204 -7.06 -20.69 0.42
C GLN A 204 -6.14 -20.93 -0.78
N GLY A 205 -6.01 -22.19 -1.19
CA GLY A 205 -5.17 -22.58 -2.33
C GLY A 205 -5.68 -22.11 -3.70
N ASP A 206 -6.95 -21.71 -3.78
CA ASP A 206 -7.61 -21.14 -4.96
C ASP A 206 -7.37 -19.63 -5.13
N GLY A 207 -6.64 -19.02 -4.20
CA GLY A 207 -6.32 -17.60 -4.24
C GLY A 207 -7.25 -16.73 -3.43
N ASN A 208 -8.23 -17.29 -2.73
CA ASN A 208 -9.17 -16.55 -1.94
C ASN A 208 -8.68 -16.39 -0.49
N VAL A 209 -9.07 -15.31 0.18
CA VAL A 209 -8.93 -15.18 1.64
C VAL A 209 -10.34 -15.10 2.21
N VAL A 210 -10.65 -15.99 3.16
CA VAL A 210 -12.01 -16.18 3.67
C VAL A 210 -12.02 -16.19 5.19
N LEU A 211 -12.98 -15.49 5.79
CA LEU A 211 -13.30 -15.61 7.21
C LEU A 211 -14.41 -16.64 7.38
N TYR A 212 -14.13 -17.66 8.18
CA TYR A 212 -15.05 -18.72 8.51
C TYR A 212 -15.50 -18.63 9.97
N ARG A 213 -16.76 -18.98 10.21
CA ARG A 213 -17.30 -19.32 11.54
C ARG A 213 -17.39 -20.85 11.70
N PRO A 214 -17.63 -21.38 12.92
CA PRO A 214 -17.78 -22.82 13.13
C PRO A 214 -18.74 -23.49 12.14
N GLY A 215 -18.38 -24.70 11.72
CA GLY A 215 -19.11 -25.44 10.67
C GLY A 215 -18.66 -25.11 9.24
N GLY A 216 -17.60 -24.31 9.06
CA GLY A 216 -17.05 -23.99 7.74
C GLY A 216 -17.94 -23.03 6.94
N ILE A 217 -18.72 -22.19 7.63
CA ILE A 217 -19.60 -21.21 7.00
C ILE A 217 -18.82 -19.92 6.80
N ALA A 218 -18.75 -19.44 5.56
CA ALA A 218 -18.02 -18.21 5.26
C ALA A 218 -18.86 -16.98 5.62
N VAL A 219 -18.23 -15.98 6.24
CA VAL A 219 -18.89 -14.71 6.62
C VAL A 219 -18.31 -13.49 5.91
N TRP A 220 -17.14 -13.65 5.28
CA TRP A 220 -16.49 -12.62 4.46
C TRP A 220 -15.44 -13.27 3.55
N SER A 221 -15.15 -12.65 2.39
CA SER A 221 -14.14 -13.13 1.45
C SER A 221 -13.59 -11.98 0.58
N THR A 222 -12.31 -12.08 0.15
CA THR A 222 -11.69 -11.17 -0.83
C THR A 222 -12.20 -11.34 -2.25
N ARG A 223 -12.86 -12.48 -2.57
CA ARG A 223 -13.38 -12.84 -3.90
C ARG A 223 -12.30 -12.93 -4.98
N THR A 224 -11.14 -13.49 -4.63
CA THR A 224 -9.96 -13.61 -5.50
C THR A 224 -9.70 -15.05 -6.01
N PHE A 225 -10.75 -15.88 -6.06
CA PHE A 225 -10.79 -17.33 -6.34
C PHE A 225 -10.30 -17.80 -7.74
N ALA A 226 -9.68 -16.93 -8.53
CA ALA A 226 -9.15 -17.24 -9.86
C ALA A 226 -7.61 -17.31 -9.87
N SER A 227 -6.97 -17.25 -8.71
CA SER A 227 -5.53 -17.08 -8.57
C SER A 227 -4.91 -18.23 -7.80
N SER A 228 -4.48 -19.29 -8.48
CA SER A 228 -3.76 -20.36 -7.80
C SER A 228 -2.45 -19.79 -7.22
N VAL A 229 -2.29 -19.96 -5.91
CA VAL A 229 -1.18 -19.47 -5.07
C VAL A 229 -1.19 -17.96 -4.81
N VAL A 230 -1.41 -17.63 -3.54
CA VAL A 230 -1.41 -16.26 -3.05
C VAL A 230 -0.71 -16.11 -1.70
N ASN A 231 -0.18 -14.92 -1.40
CA ASN A 231 0.46 -14.57 -0.15
C ASN A 231 -0.23 -13.37 0.48
N LEU A 232 -0.74 -13.52 1.70
CA LEU A 232 -1.33 -12.41 2.46
C LEU A 232 -0.24 -11.79 3.35
N ALA A 233 0.10 -10.53 3.11
CA ALA A 233 1.23 -9.86 3.74
C ALA A 233 0.80 -8.53 4.37
N MET A 234 1.11 -8.34 5.66
CA MET A 234 1.01 -7.04 6.33
C MET A 234 2.28 -6.24 6.00
N GLN A 235 2.12 -5.13 5.28
CA GLN A 235 3.23 -4.32 4.82
C GLN A 235 3.63 -3.24 5.83
N VAL A 236 4.84 -2.71 5.66
CA VAL A 236 5.41 -1.66 6.53
C VAL A 236 4.80 -0.28 6.31
N ASP A 237 4.02 -0.11 5.24
CA ASP A 237 3.21 1.08 4.95
C ASP A 237 1.80 1.00 5.58
N GLY A 238 1.48 -0.11 6.25
CA GLY A 238 0.17 -0.33 6.86
C GLY A 238 -0.87 -0.94 5.92
N ASN A 239 -0.51 -1.37 4.70
CA ASN A 239 -1.40 -2.08 3.79
C ASN A 239 -1.34 -3.60 4.01
N LEU A 240 -2.49 -4.26 4.13
CA LEU A 240 -2.57 -5.72 4.11
C LEU A 240 -2.91 -6.14 2.68
N VAL A 241 -2.00 -6.86 2.03
CA VAL A 241 -2.08 -7.15 0.59
C VAL A 241 -2.05 -8.64 0.33
N LEU A 242 -2.92 -9.09 -0.56
CA LEU A 242 -2.93 -10.42 -1.13
C LEU A 242 -2.19 -10.39 -2.47
N TYR A 243 -1.05 -11.05 -2.53
CA TYR A 243 -0.19 -11.12 -3.70
C TYR A 243 -0.32 -12.43 -4.46
N GLN A 244 -0.21 -12.38 -5.78
CA GLN A 244 0.15 -13.51 -6.64
C GLN A 244 1.43 -13.15 -7.38
N GLY A 245 2.56 -13.70 -6.94
CA GLY A 245 3.87 -13.20 -7.40
C GLY A 245 4.06 -11.73 -6.99
N SER A 246 4.41 -10.88 -7.95
CA SER A 246 4.51 -9.41 -7.75
C SER A 246 3.17 -8.68 -7.94
N ARG A 247 2.11 -9.38 -8.37
CA ARG A 247 0.81 -8.76 -8.63
C ARG A 247 -0.01 -8.71 -7.35
N ALA A 248 -0.41 -7.53 -6.92
CA ALA A 248 -1.44 -7.37 -5.89
C ALA A 248 -2.81 -7.74 -6.48
N LEU A 249 -3.47 -8.75 -5.90
CA LEU A 249 -4.83 -9.16 -6.26
C LEU A 249 -5.89 -8.40 -5.46
N TRP A 250 -5.58 -8.16 -4.19
CA TRP A 250 -6.45 -7.45 -3.26
C TRP A 250 -5.60 -6.73 -2.22
N SER A 251 -6.08 -5.61 -1.70
CA SER A 251 -5.46 -4.90 -0.59
C SER A 251 -6.52 -4.22 0.28
N THR A 252 -6.16 -3.92 1.53
CA THR A 252 -7.01 -3.11 2.42
C THR A 252 -7.05 -1.64 2.02
N GLY A 253 -6.05 -1.15 1.28
CA GLY A 253 -5.95 0.26 0.86
C GLY A 253 -5.69 1.22 2.04
N THR A 254 -5.20 0.68 3.15
CA THR A 254 -5.01 1.42 4.41
C THR A 254 -3.83 2.38 4.37
N ASP A 255 -2.86 2.13 3.50
CA ASP A 255 -1.78 3.05 3.16
C ASP A 255 -2.35 4.36 2.59
N ILE A 256 -3.15 4.26 1.53
CA ILE A 256 -3.68 5.45 0.86
C ILE A 256 -4.78 6.15 1.67
N ALA A 257 -5.62 5.39 2.39
CA ALA A 257 -6.63 5.96 3.26
C ALA A 257 -6.02 6.78 4.40
N TYR A 258 -4.86 6.34 4.91
CA TYR A 258 -4.12 7.10 5.91
C TYR A 258 -3.59 8.43 5.36
N GLU A 259 -2.99 8.43 4.16
CA GLU A 259 -2.50 9.66 3.52
C GLU A 259 -3.64 10.66 3.22
N VAL A 260 -4.77 10.17 2.70
CA VAL A 260 -6.00 10.97 2.50
C VAL A 260 -6.44 11.61 3.81
N LEU A 261 -6.46 10.83 4.90
CA LEU A 261 -6.87 11.32 6.22
C LEU A 261 -5.91 12.37 6.77
N GLN A 262 -4.59 12.12 6.73
CA GLN A 262 -3.60 13.06 7.26
C GLN A 262 -3.62 14.37 6.48
N LEU A 263 -3.76 14.30 5.16
CA LEU A 263 -3.86 15.50 4.34
C LEU A 263 -5.15 16.28 4.64
N ALA A 264 -6.30 15.60 4.79
CA ALA A 264 -7.54 16.28 5.20
C ALA A 264 -7.41 16.96 6.58
N ILE A 265 -6.81 16.28 7.56
CA ILE A 265 -6.56 16.83 8.91
C ILE A 265 -5.66 18.08 8.83
N SER A 266 -4.64 18.06 7.98
CA SER A 266 -3.71 19.19 7.83
C SER A 266 -4.38 20.49 7.37
N GLN A 267 -5.57 20.39 6.77
CA GLN A 267 -6.33 21.54 6.27
C GLN A 267 -7.35 22.08 7.27
N ILE A 268 -7.53 21.45 8.44
CA ILE A 268 -8.44 21.95 9.49
C ILE A 268 -8.04 23.38 9.87
N GLY A 269 -9.02 24.28 9.87
CA GLY A 269 -8.81 25.71 10.15
C GLY A 269 -8.56 26.57 8.91
N TYR A 270 -8.47 25.97 7.71
CA TYR A 270 -8.51 26.73 6.47
C TYR A 270 -9.79 27.56 6.37
N THR A 271 -9.66 28.80 5.90
CA THR A 271 -10.75 29.73 5.62
C THR A 271 -10.62 30.28 4.20
N THR A 272 -11.74 30.53 3.53
CA THR A 272 -11.75 31.14 2.19
C THR A 272 -11.08 32.51 2.16
N ASN A 273 -10.67 32.94 0.95
CA ASN A 273 -10.12 34.27 0.72
C ASN A 273 -10.76 34.91 -0.54
N PRO A 274 -11.66 35.90 -0.38
CA PRO A 274 -12.04 36.56 0.87
C PRO A 274 -12.79 35.65 1.86
N SER A 275 -12.74 35.96 3.15
CA SER A 275 -13.41 35.16 4.20
C SER A 275 -14.92 35.14 4.01
N SER A 276 -15.58 34.02 4.35
CA SER A 276 -17.04 33.84 4.21
C SER A 276 -17.52 33.98 2.75
N THR A 277 -16.69 33.58 1.80
CA THR A 277 -17.03 33.49 0.37
C THR A 277 -16.78 32.06 -0.11
N ASP A 278 -17.08 31.75 -1.36
CA ASP A 278 -16.70 30.48 -1.98
C ASP A 278 -15.29 30.50 -2.59
N CYS A 279 -14.57 31.63 -2.53
CA CYS A 279 -13.23 31.75 -3.10
C CYS A 279 -12.21 30.91 -2.35
N ASN A 280 -11.79 29.80 -2.94
CA ASN A 280 -10.93 28.82 -2.29
C ASN A 280 -9.82 28.29 -3.21
N VAL A 281 -8.75 27.77 -2.61
CA VAL A 281 -7.57 27.25 -3.33
C VAL A 281 -7.81 25.87 -3.95
N PHE A 282 -8.75 25.09 -3.40
CA PHE A 282 -9.01 23.72 -3.82
C PHE A 282 -9.64 23.71 -5.22
N THR A 283 -10.70 24.49 -5.41
CA THR A 283 -11.36 24.73 -6.69
C THR A 283 -10.39 25.29 -7.74
N TRP A 284 -9.59 26.29 -7.36
CA TRP A 284 -8.57 26.86 -8.27
C TRP A 284 -7.55 25.82 -8.73
N SER A 285 -7.02 25.01 -7.82
CA SER A 285 -5.99 23.99 -8.12
C SER A 285 -6.50 22.84 -9.02
N LEU A 286 -7.82 22.68 -9.10
CA LEU A 286 -8.50 21.74 -9.99
C LEU A 286 -8.88 22.38 -11.33
N GLY A 287 -8.64 23.69 -11.50
CA GLY A 287 -9.01 24.46 -12.69
C GLY A 287 -10.52 24.65 -12.83
N ARG A 288 -11.23 24.74 -11.71
CA ARG A 288 -12.70 24.88 -11.62
C ARG A 288 -13.10 26.27 -11.08
N GLY A 289 -14.40 26.51 -11.00
CA GLY A 289 -14.98 27.75 -10.50
C GLY A 289 -14.66 29.00 -11.33
N SER A 290 -15.01 30.15 -10.76
CA SER A 290 -14.73 31.47 -11.33
C SER A 290 -13.65 32.20 -10.54
N THR A 291 -12.68 32.80 -11.23
CA THR A 291 -11.67 33.66 -10.59
C THR A 291 -12.16 35.10 -10.37
N TRP A 292 -13.32 35.45 -10.90
CA TRP A 292 -13.87 36.81 -10.77
C TRP A 292 -14.25 37.13 -9.33
N GLY A 293 -13.71 38.22 -8.78
CA GLY A 293 -13.97 38.64 -7.41
C GLY A 293 -13.22 37.85 -6.34
N CYS A 294 -12.37 36.90 -6.74
CA CYS A 294 -11.54 36.11 -5.84
C CYS A 294 -10.11 36.64 -5.74
N ALA A 295 -9.45 36.33 -4.62
CA ALA A 295 -8.03 36.61 -4.46
C ALA A 295 -7.19 35.77 -5.45
N SER A 296 -5.94 36.17 -5.66
CA SER A 296 -5.01 35.38 -6.48
C SER A 296 -4.93 33.93 -6.01
N GLN A 297 -4.88 32.98 -6.95
CA GLN A 297 -4.84 31.52 -6.70
C GLN A 297 -6.07 30.95 -5.99
N THR A 298 -7.21 31.65 -6.06
CA THR A 298 -8.50 31.16 -5.57
C THR A 298 -9.57 31.30 -6.66
N SER A 299 -10.57 30.41 -6.60
CA SER A 299 -11.74 30.42 -7.48
C SER A 299 -12.99 30.17 -6.65
N ALA A 300 -14.10 30.80 -7.00
CA ALA A 300 -15.40 30.66 -6.34
C ALA A 300 -16.22 29.52 -6.95
N GLU A 301 -16.54 28.54 -6.12
CA GLU A 301 -17.64 27.57 -6.28
C GLU A 301 -17.90 26.85 -4.93
N ALA A 302 -19.06 26.19 -4.78
CA ALA A 302 -19.29 25.31 -3.63
C ALA A 302 -18.29 24.14 -3.63
N TRP A 303 -17.45 24.05 -2.60
CA TRP A 303 -16.16 23.36 -2.72
C TRP A 303 -15.99 22.13 -1.82
N CYS A 304 -17.06 21.54 -1.26
CA CYS A 304 -16.95 20.32 -0.46
C CYS A 304 -16.37 19.15 -1.27
N SER A 305 -16.85 18.95 -2.49
CA SER A 305 -16.34 17.93 -3.44
C SER A 305 -14.95 18.26 -3.96
N ASP A 306 -14.68 19.53 -4.24
CA ASP A 306 -13.38 19.99 -4.71
C ASP A 306 -12.30 19.82 -3.65
N PHE A 307 -12.61 20.08 -2.39
CA PHE A 307 -11.74 19.78 -1.27
C PHE A 307 -11.44 18.27 -1.18
N ALA A 308 -12.47 17.42 -1.18
CA ALA A 308 -12.28 15.97 -1.14
C ALA A 308 -11.44 15.47 -2.33
N ASN A 309 -11.69 16.00 -3.53
CA ASN A 309 -10.96 15.64 -4.75
C ASN A 309 -9.51 16.14 -4.70
N TRP A 310 -9.28 17.35 -4.22
CA TRP A 310 -7.94 17.88 -3.99
C TRP A 310 -7.15 17.04 -2.99
N VAL A 311 -7.78 16.63 -1.88
CA VAL A 311 -7.17 15.72 -0.89
C VAL A 311 -6.78 14.42 -1.57
N TRP A 312 -7.69 13.78 -2.32
CA TRP A 312 -7.40 12.52 -3.01
C TRP A 312 -6.24 12.68 -4.01
N LYS A 313 -6.26 13.73 -4.84
CA LYS A 313 -5.22 14.02 -5.83
C LYS A 313 -3.84 14.19 -5.19
N ASN A 314 -3.75 14.95 -4.10
CA ASN A 314 -2.47 15.27 -3.45
C ASN A 314 -1.98 14.17 -2.49
N ALA A 315 -2.87 13.33 -1.98
CA ALA A 315 -2.52 12.12 -1.23
C ALA A 315 -2.05 10.96 -2.14
N GLY A 316 -2.17 11.09 -3.47
CA GLY A 316 -1.82 10.03 -4.42
C GLY A 316 -2.92 9.01 -4.67
N ALA A 317 -4.18 9.33 -4.31
CA ALA A 317 -5.34 8.49 -4.57
C ALA A 317 -5.86 8.67 -6.01
N GLY A 318 -6.63 7.70 -6.49
CA GLY A 318 -7.29 7.78 -7.79
C GLY A 318 -8.35 8.87 -7.82
N TYR A 319 -8.08 9.98 -8.52
CA TYR A 319 -8.97 11.16 -8.54
C TYR A 319 -9.60 11.45 -9.92
N LYS A 320 -9.11 10.79 -10.96
CA LYS A 320 -9.60 11.01 -12.33
C LYS A 320 -11.07 10.59 -12.45
N GLY A 321 -11.88 11.48 -13.01
CA GLY A 321 -13.34 11.28 -13.15
C GLY A 321 -14.18 11.90 -12.03
N LEU A 322 -13.56 12.32 -10.92
CA LEU A 322 -14.25 13.07 -9.87
C LEU A 322 -14.57 14.49 -10.35
N THR A 323 -15.74 15.02 -10.01
CA THR A 323 -16.25 16.32 -10.47
C THR A 323 -16.58 17.23 -9.27
N ALA A 324 -17.17 18.40 -9.53
CA ALA A 324 -17.70 19.29 -8.49
C ALA A 324 -18.92 18.69 -7.74
N TYR A 325 -19.54 17.66 -8.32
CA TYR A 325 -20.70 16.99 -7.73
C TYR A 325 -20.26 15.86 -6.79
N SER A 326 -20.78 15.85 -5.57
CA SER A 326 -20.40 14.90 -4.52
C SER A 326 -20.76 13.45 -4.88
N TYR A 327 -21.84 13.24 -5.65
CA TYR A 327 -22.20 11.93 -6.20
C TYR A 327 -21.14 11.34 -7.16
N SER A 328 -20.23 12.14 -7.71
CA SER A 328 -19.13 11.61 -8.54
C SER A 328 -18.25 10.61 -7.79
N PHE A 329 -18.12 10.73 -6.46
CA PHE A 329 -17.42 9.77 -5.62
C PHE A 329 -18.15 8.43 -5.50
N VAL A 330 -19.48 8.44 -5.54
CA VAL A 330 -20.31 7.22 -5.59
C VAL A 330 -20.07 6.50 -6.90
N THR A 331 -20.22 7.21 -8.01
CA THR A 331 -19.98 6.67 -9.36
C THR A 331 -18.55 6.14 -9.51
N TRP A 332 -17.56 6.90 -9.03
CA TRP A 332 -16.17 6.49 -9.03
C TRP A 332 -15.98 5.21 -8.21
N GLY A 333 -16.53 5.15 -6.99
CA GLY A 333 -16.45 3.98 -6.14
C GLY A 333 -17.11 2.75 -6.74
N GLN A 334 -18.25 2.91 -7.43
CA GLN A 334 -18.93 1.83 -8.12
C GLN A 334 -18.07 1.29 -9.27
N GLN A 335 -17.44 2.17 -10.06
CA GLN A 335 -16.56 1.78 -11.16
C GLN A 335 -15.30 1.04 -10.68
N HIS A 336 -14.79 1.37 -9.49
CA HIS A 336 -13.56 0.79 -8.95
C HIS A 336 -13.79 -0.30 -7.89
N GLY A 337 -15.06 -0.63 -7.61
CA GLY A 337 -15.46 -1.65 -6.64
C GLY A 337 -15.20 -1.28 -5.18
N THR A 338 -15.22 0.00 -4.83
CA THR A 338 -14.96 0.52 -3.47
C THR A 338 -16.12 1.28 -2.85
N PHE A 339 -17.25 1.41 -3.55
CA PHE A 339 -18.46 2.00 -2.98
C PHE A 339 -19.17 1.02 -2.04
N LYS A 340 -19.47 1.50 -0.83
CA LYS A 340 -20.17 0.81 0.26
C LYS A 340 -21.54 1.46 0.42
N ALA A 341 -22.53 0.89 -0.24
CA ALA A 341 -23.89 1.42 -0.25
C ALA A 341 -24.57 1.28 1.13
N GLY A 342 -25.24 2.34 1.56
CA GLY A 342 -26.02 2.38 2.80
C GLY A 342 -25.31 3.11 3.94
N PRO A 343 -26.08 3.74 4.85
CA PRO A 343 -25.56 4.65 5.87
C PRO A 343 -24.65 3.99 6.90
N THR A 344 -24.83 2.70 7.19
CA THR A 344 -24.05 2.01 8.24
C THR A 344 -23.09 0.98 7.67
N ASN A 345 -22.85 0.99 6.36
CA ASN A 345 -22.11 -0.06 5.69
C ASN A 345 -20.59 0.13 5.81
N ASN A 346 -20.05 -0.35 6.93
CA ASN A 346 -18.61 -0.43 7.21
C ASN A 346 -17.83 0.87 6.91
N PRO A 347 -18.22 2.02 7.49
CA PRO A 347 -17.43 3.24 7.38
C PRO A 347 -16.04 3.03 8.01
N GLN A 348 -15.03 3.65 7.42
CA GLN A 348 -13.64 3.55 7.84
C GLN A 348 -12.95 4.91 7.73
N PRO A 349 -11.96 5.22 8.59
CA PRO A 349 -11.15 6.41 8.45
C PRO A 349 -10.52 6.51 7.05
N GLY A 350 -10.60 7.70 6.43
CA GLY A 350 -10.13 7.97 5.06
C GLY A 350 -11.18 7.77 3.97
N ASP A 351 -12.33 7.15 4.26
CA ASP A 351 -13.44 7.06 3.29
C ASP A 351 -14.01 8.45 2.95
N ALA A 352 -14.46 8.60 1.71
CA ALA A 352 -15.39 9.66 1.34
C ALA A 352 -16.81 9.26 1.75
N VAL A 353 -17.45 10.02 2.65
CA VAL A 353 -18.88 9.87 3.01
C VAL A 353 -19.72 10.83 2.18
N VAL A 354 -20.83 10.35 1.61
CA VAL A 354 -21.67 11.14 0.69
C VAL A 354 -23.10 11.27 1.24
N TRP A 355 -23.57 12.52 1.33
CA TRP A 355 -24.97 12.87 1.59
C TRP A 355 -25.64 13.28 0.29
N ALA A 356 -26.70 12.57 -0.08
CA ALA A 356 -27.42 12.81 -1.32
C ALA A 356 -28.81 12.17 -1.30
N THR A 357 -29.69 12.59 -2.20
CA THR A 357 -30.96 11.88 -2.49
C THR A 357 -30.93 11.15 -3.83
N GLY A 358 -29.95 11.44 -4.70
CA GLY A 358 -29.76 10.69 -5.95
C GLY A 358 -28.59 11.18 -6.82
N PRO A 359 -28.47 10.65 -8.05
CA PRO A 359 -27.37 11.00 -8.96
C PRO A 359 -27.42 12.45 -9.46
N SER A 360 -28.61 13.04 -9.48
CA SER A 360 -28.88 14.40 -9.95
C SER A 360 -28.89 15.44 -8.82
N ASP A 361 -28.87 15.00 -7.56
CA ASP A 361 -29.03 15.86 -6.39
C ASP A 361 -28.17 15.32 -5.23
N SER A 362 -27.12 16.07 -4.91
CA SER A 362 -26.07 15.66 -3.98
C SER A 362 -25.70 16.85 -3.08
N ALA A 363 -26.17 16.83 -1.83
CA ALA A 363 -25.92 17.94 -0.91
C ALA A 363 -24.48 18.05 -0.43
N HIS A 364 -23.81 16.96 -0.04
CA HIS A 364 -22.51 17.10 0.65
C HIS A 364 -21.61 15.87 0.60
N ILE A 365 -20.33 16.12 0.88
CA ILE A 365 -19.30 15.09 1.02
C ILE A 365 -18.28 15.50 2.08
N GLY A 366 -17.70 14.51 2.75
CA GLY A 366 -16.55 14.70 3.61
C GLY A 366 -15.67 13.45 3.70
N THR A 367 -14.55 13.59 4.39
CA THR A 367 -13.63 12.49 4.70
C THR A 367 -13.91 11.99 6.11
N VAL A 368 -14.18 10.70 6.27
CA VAL A 368 -14.35 10.06 7.57
C VAL A 368 -13.02 10.16 8.34
N MET A 369 -13.04 10.85 9.47
CA MET A 369 -11.87 11.06 10.33
C MET A 369 -11.71 9.93 11.35
N ALA A 370 -12.82 9.48 11.92
CA ALA A 370 -12.82 8.44 12.95
C ALA A 370 -14.16 7.71 12.96
N VAL A 371 -14.15 6.46 13.42
CA VAL A 371 -15.33 5.63 13.62
C VAL A 371 -15.27 5.07 15.04
N ARG A 372 -16.34 5.28 15.81
CA ARG A 372 -16.49 4.68 17.14
C ARG A 372 -17.02 3.25 17.05
N ASN A 373 -16.86 2.50 18.13
CA ASN A 373 -17.36 1.12 18.25
C ASN A 373 -18.88 0.99 18.07
N ASP A 374 -19.64 2.06 18.31
CA ASP A 374 -21.10 2.13 18.09
C ASP A 374 -21.48 2.58 16.68
N GLY A 375 -20.50 2.69 15.77
CA GLY A 375 -20.70 3.06 14.37
C GLY A 375 -20.84 4.57 14.12
N TRP A 376 -20.77 5.40 15.16
CA TRP A 376 -20.76 6.84 14.97
C TRP A 376 -19.48 7.29 14.27
N ILE A 377 -19.59 8.28 13.39
CA ILE A 377 -18.46 8.80 12.60
C ILE A 377 -18.13 10.24 12.96
N LYS A 378 -16.86 10.62 12.82
CA LYS A 378 -16.44 12.02 12.72
C LYS A 378 -15.99 12.30 11.31
N VAL A 379 -16.22 13.50 10.81
CA VAL A 379 -16.01 13.85 9.40
C VAL A 379 -15.28 15.19 9.30
N ILE A 380 -14.36 15.29 8.34
CA ILE A 380 -13.74 16.54 7.90
C ILE A 380 -14.33 16.89 6.53
N SER A 381 -14.87 18.09 6.39
CA SER A 381 -15.44 18.55 5.13
C SER A 381 -15.13 20.02 4.88
N GLY A 382 -15.12 20.40 3.60
CA GLY A 382 -15.08 21.79 3.17
C GLY A 382 -16.48 22.39 3.08
N ASN A 383 -16.56 23.72 3.19
CA ASN A 383 -17.77 24.54 2.98
C ASN A 383 -19.03 24.15 3.78
N ASP A 384 -18.90 23.49 4.92
CA ASP A 384 -20.05 23.22 5.80
C ASP A 384 -20.29 24.43 6.73
N GLY A 385 -21.37 25.17 6.49
CA GLY A 385 -21.77 26.36 7.25
C GLY A 385 -21.02 27.65 6.87
N ASN A 386 -19.73 27.77 7.21
CA ASN A 386 -19.02 29.06 7.29
C ASN A 386 -17.85 29.24 6.29
N GLY A 387 -17.76 28.45 5.22
CA GLY A 387 -16.64 28.57 4.27
C GLY A 387 -15.28 28.16 4.85
N GLN A 388 -15.27 27.19 5.76
CA GLN A 388 -14.06 26.67 6.40
C GLN A 388 -13.88 25.18 6.14
N VAL A 389 -12.64 24.70 6.25
CA VAL A 389 -12.40 23.26 6.45
C VAL A 389 -12.53 23.00 7.95
N GLY A 390 -13.59 22.29 8.32
CA GLY A 390 -13.84 21.88 9.69
C GLY A 390 -13.84 20.36 9.80
N GLY A 391 -13.20 19.86 10.86
CA GLY A 391 -13.70 18.62 11.47
C GLY A 391 -15.00 18.98 12.15
N GLN A 392 -16.13 18.40 11.76
CA GLN A 392 -17.34 18.58 12.55
C GLN A 392 -17.03 18.04 13.95
N ASN A 393 -16.97 18.92 14.96
CA ASN A 393 -16.54 18.57 16.32
C ASN A 393 -17.42 17.48 16.95
N ASN A 394 -18.61 17.29 16.39
CA ASN A 394 -19.61 16.33 16.82
C ASN A 394 -19.46 15.00 16.08
N TRP A 395 -19.85 13.94 16.77
CA TRP A 395 -20.04 12.64 16.15
C TRP A 395 -21.38 12.63 15.40
N PHE A 396 -21.43 11.99 14.22
CA PHE A 396 -22.64 11.73 13.43
C PHE A 396 -23.11 10.31 13.69
N ASN A 397 -24.41 10.14 13.87
CA ASN A 397 -25.02 8.82 13.75
C ASN A 397 -25.36 8.61 12.29
N PRO A 398 -24.67 7.71 11.56
CA PRO A 398 -24.88 7.59 10.14
C PRO A 398 -26.30 7.21 9.74
N ALA A 399 -27.02 6.51 10.62
CA ALA A 399 -28.37 6.05 10.35
C ALA A 399 -29.44 7.17 10.41
N THR A 400 -29.15 8.27 11.09
CA THR A 400 -30.15 9.32 11.38
C THR A 400 -29.69 10.73 11.09
N SER A 401 -28.39 10.96 10.97
CA SER A 401 -27.85 12.29 10.68
C SER A 401 -27.99 12.63 9.19
N SER A 402 -28.42 13.87 8.92
CA SER A 402 -28.53 14.44 7.58
C SER A 402 -27.80 15.77 7.50
N ILE A 403 -27.34 16.13 6.30
CA ILE A 403 -26.82 17.47 5.99
C ILE A 403 -27.76 18.08 4.95
N HIS A 404 -28.27 19.28 5.23
CA HIS A 404 -29.30 19.95 4.40
C HIS A 404 -30.57 19.12 4.14
N GLY A 405 -30.88 18.14 5.00
CA GLY A 405 -32.02 17.23 4.83
C GLY A 405 -31.68 15.96 4.05
N ASP A 406 -30.49 15.88 3.43
CA ASP A 406 -30.05 14.71 2.70
C ASP A 406 -29.45 13.65 3.63
N PRO A 407 -29.80 12.37 3.48
CA PRO A 407 -29.22 11.28 4.25
C PRO A 407 -27.87 10.84 3.70
N ILE A 408 -27.10 10.09 4.50
CA ILE A 408 -25.92 9.36 4.01
C ILE A 408 -26.38 8.22 3.11
N ILE A 409 -25.89 8.19 1.87
CA ILE A 409 -26.17 7.12 0.91
C ILE A 409 -25.07 6.05 0.87
N GLY A 410 -23.89 6.36 1.39
CA GLY A 410 -22.80 5.41 1.52
C GLY A 410 -21.44 6.07 1.58
N TYR A 411 -20.43 5.22 1.38
CA TYR A 411 -19.02 5.56 1.53
C TYR A 411 -18.21 5.05 0.35
N THR A 412 -17.20 5.80 -0.07
CA THR A 412 -16.23 5.34 -1.07
C THR A 412 -14.84 5.29 -0.46
N SER A 413 -14.25 4.09 -0.43
CA SER A 413 -12.86 3.93 0.01
C SER A 413 -11.88 4.34 -1.12
N PRO A 414 -10.84 5.13 -0.81
CA PRO A 414 -9.83 5.51 -1.80
C PRO A 414 -8.99 4.30 -2.23
N LEU A 415 -8.45 4.37 -3.46
CA LEU A 415 -7.40 3.47 -3.93
C LEU A 415 -6.20 4.30 -4.35
N ALA A 416 -4.99 3.76 -4.16
CA ALA A 416 -3.78 4.36 -4.71
C ALA A 416 -3.96 4.55 -6.23
N TYR A 417 -3.48 5.67 -6.77
CA TYR A 417 -3.73 6.05 -8.16
C TYR A 417 -3.34 4.97 -9.17
N ALA A 418 -2.20 4.28 -8.96
CA ALA A 418 -1.76 3.17 -9.81
C ALA A 418 -2.74 1.98 -9.79
N VAL A 419 -3.29 1.66 -8.62
CA VAL A 419 -4.29 0.59 -8.46
C VAL A 419 -5.60 0.99 -9.15
N ALA A 420 -6.06 2.23 -8.94
CA ALA A 420 -7.26 2.75 -9.61
C ALA A 420 -7.11 2.70 -11.14
N ALA A 421 -5.97 3.15 -11.67
CA ALA A 421 -5.68 3.12 -13.11
C ALA A 421 -5.69 1.69 -13.68
N SER A 422 -5.21 0.69 -12.92
CA SER A 422 -5.24 -0.72 -13.32
C SER A 422 -6.65 -1.33 -13.31
N ARG A 423 -7.59 -0.75 -12.55
CA ARG A 423 -9.00 -1.15 -12.48
C ARG A 423 -9.89 -0.41 -13.48
N GLY A 424 -9.37 0.58 -14.21
CA GLY A 424 -10.13 1.43 -15.14
C GLY A 424 -10.60 0.77 -16.45
N GLY A 425 -10.60 -0.57 -16.54
CA GLY A 425 -11.28 -1.33 -17.58
C GLY A 425 -12.64 -1.83 -17.06
N ALA A 426 -13.57 -2.13 -17.97
CA ALA A 426 -14.95 -2.56 -17.69
C ALA A 426 -15.07 -3.42 -16.40
N PRO A 427 -16.12 -3.20 -15.60
CA PRO A 427 -16.21 -3.73 -14.25
C PRO A 427 -15.98 -5.24 -14.28
N ILE A 428 -15.11 -5.75 -13.42
CA ILE A 428 -15.34 -7.10 -12.89
C ILE A 428 -16.54 -6.96 -11.95
N TYR A 429 -17.73 -6.75 -12.53
CA TYR A 429 -18.97 -7.07 -11.88
C TYR A 429 -18.98 -8.59 -11.82
N THR A 430 -18.36 -9.13 -10.76
CA THR A 430 -18.84 -10.39 -10.25
C THR A 430 -20.18 -10.05 -9.58
N PRO A 431 -21.33 -10.54 -10.10
CA PRO A 431 -22.60 -10.40 -9.39
C PRO A 431 -22.42 -10.86 -7.94
N PRO A 432 -23.25 -10.38 -6.99
CA PRO A 432 -23.22 -10.87 -5.63
C PRO A 432 -23.31 -12.39 -5.66
N VAL A 433 -22.16 -13.02 -5.42
CA VAL A 433 -22.01 -14.46 -5.39
C VAL A 433 -22.85 -14.90 -4.20
N SER A 434 -23.88 -15.70 -4.46
CA SER A 434 -24.81 -16.12 -3.42
C SER A 434 -24.04 -16.78 -2.28
N GLN A 435 -24.52 -16.67 -1.04
CA GLN A 435 -23.93 -17.36 0.12
C GLN A 435 -23.68 -18.85 -0.20
N ALA A 436 -24.56 -19.47 -1.00
CA ALA A 436 -24.43 -20.85 -1.47
C ALA A 436 -23.16 -21.15 -2.29
N GLN A 437 -22.67 -20.20 -3.09
CA GLN A 437 -21.43 -20.38 -3.88
C GLN A 437 -20.17 -20.20 -3.02
N ILE A 438 -20.24 -19.40 -1.96
CA ILE A 438 -19.17 -19.27 -0.96
C ILE A 438 -19.14 -20.51 -0.05
N ASP A 439 -20.32 -21.03 0.32
CA ASP A 439 -20.48 -22.24 1.14
C ASP A 439 -20.16 -23.55 0.37
N ALA A 440 -20.24 -23.53 -0.96
CA ALA A 440 -19.91 -24.69 -1.81
C ALA A 440 -18.41 -25.02 -1.83
N GLN A 441 -17.54 -24.13 -1.36
CA GLN A 441 -16.09 -24.28 -1.40
C GLN A 441 -15.49 -24.67 -0.04
N ARG A 442 -16.16 -25.60 0.67
CA ARG A 442 -15.66 -26.18 1.92
C ARG A 442 -14.23 -26.71 1.73
N PRO A 443 -13.23 -26.27 2.52
CA PRO A 443 -12.08 -27.11 2.75
C PRO A 443 -12.55 -28.27 3.64
N TRP A 444 -12.56 -29.47 3.07
CA TRP A 444 -12.37 -30.76 3.73
C TRP A 444 -13.13 -31.05 5.05
N THR A 445 -13.93 -32.12 5.02
CA THR A 445 -14.38 -32.86 6.21
C THR A 445 -13.18 -33.40 7.00
N PRO A 446 -13.08 -33.22 8.33
CA PRO A 446 -12.03 -33.83 9.12
C PRO A 446 -12.04 -35.35 8.95
N ARG A 447 -10.88 -35.96 8.66
CA ARG A 447 -10.63 -37.37 9.02
C ARG A 447 -9.83 -37.40 10.30
#